data_AF-A0A961LA91-F1
#
_entry.id   AF-A0A961LA91-F1
#
_cell.length_a   1.000
_cell.length_b   1.000
_cell.length_c   1.000
_cell.angle_alpha   90.00
_cell.angle_beta   90.00
_cell.angle_gamma   90.00
#
_symmetry.space_group_name_H-M   'P 1'
#
loop_
_entity.id
_entity.type
_entity.pdbx_description
1 polymer ?
#
loop_
_entity_poly.entity_id
_entity_poly.type
_entity_poly.pdbx_seq_one_letter_code
_entity_poly.pdbx_strand_id
1 'polypeptide(L)'
;MFTWMVFGFLIGLQHALEADHIVAVATLTSDTTGLRRIARHGAIWGVGHALTLGAFGGTVYVFKLAMTPQLENGLELVVGAMLALLGSRVIYRIWRDRVHFHVHRHTDGDAHFHAHSHAGDVTNHKKSKHAHVHTAHGWRRSLGVGMMHGLAGSAALVALTASMAETPILGFAFMALFGLGSILGMVAFSAAIAVPFTLTARSMTWVHRGLQLAAGLIAFGFGLHIVIEKATALAAGV
;
A
#
# COMPACT_ATOMS: atom_id res chain seq x y z
N MET A 1 8.72 7.30 30.98
CA MET A 1 9.62 7.01 29.84
C MET A 1 9.25 5.72 29.11
N PHE A 2 9.53 4.52 29.64
CA PHE A 2 9.27 3.25 28.93
C PHE A 2 7.86 3.11 28.33
N THR A 3 6.82 3.49 29.07
CA THR A 3 5.42 3.46 28.61
C THR A 3 5.19 4.30 27.35
N TRP A 4 5.85 5.47 27.23
CA TRP A 4 5.73 6.35 26.08
C TRP A 4 6.31 5.71 24.80
N MET A 5 7.45 5.04 24.94
CA MET A 5 8.11 4.31 23.86
C MET A 5 7.27 3.11 23.39
N VAL A 6 6.77 2.31 24.34
CA VAL A 6 5.87 1.19 24.02
C VAL A 6 4.60 1.69 23.34
N PHE A 7 4.04 2.81 23.81
CA PHE A 7 2.86 3.42 23.22
C PHE A 7 3.11 3.85 21.77
N GLY A 8 4.22 4.54 21.48
CA GLY A 8 4.59 4.92 20.11
C GLY A 8 4.69 3.70 19.18
N PHE A 9 5.33 2.63 19.65
CA PHE A 9 5.42 1.38 18.89
C PHE A 9 4.05 0.74 18.62
N LEU A 10 3.20 0.61 19.65
CA LEU A 10 1.89 -0.02 19.53
C LEU A 10 0.94 0.79 18.66
N ILE A 11 0.95 2.12 18.79
CA ILE A 11 0.16 3.00 17.93
C ILE A 11 0.66 2.92 16.49
N GLY A 12 1.99 2.86 16.26
CA GLY A 12 2.54 2.62 14.93
C GLY A 12 2.07 1.29 14.32
N LEU A 13 1.99 0.23 15.13
CA LEU A 13 1.47 -1.08 14.71
C LEU A 13 -0.03 -1.02 14.37
N GLN A 14 -0.83 -0.33 15.20
CA GLN A 14 -2.25 -0.11 14.96
C GLN A 14 -2.49 0.72 13.69
N HIS A 15 -1.69 1.76 13.47
CA HIS A 15 -1.79 2.65 12.32
C HIS A 15 -1.68 1.89 11.00
N ALA A 16 -0.81 0.88 10.93
CA ALA A 16 -0.68 0.02 9.76
C ALA A 16 -1.96 -0.80 9.43
N LEU A 17 -2.91 -0.89 10.36
CA LEU A 17 -4.20 -1.59 10.20
C LEU A 17 -5.36 -0.64 9.88
N GLU A 18 -5.07 0.63 9.59
CA GLU A 18 -6.09 1.57 9.13
C GLU A 18 -6.63 1.19 7.73
N ALA A 19 -7.87 1.61 7.45
CA ALA A 19 -8.59 1.14 6.28
C ALA A 19 -7.89 1.50 4.95
N ASP A 20 -7.32 2.70 4.85
CA ASP A 20 -6.54 3.16 3.70
C ASP A 20 -5.31 2.27 3.44
N HIS A 21 -4.57 1.94 4.49
CA HIS A 21 -3.40 1.07 4.49
C HIS A 21 -3.76 -0.36 4.08
N ILE A 22 -4.83 -0.89 4.67
CA ILE A 22 -5.35 -2.22 4.36
C ILE A 22 -5.67 -2.35 2.87
N VAL A 23 -6.41 -1.36 2.37
CA VAL A 23 -6.96 -1.36 1.01
C VAL A 23 -5.87 -1.08 -0.03
N ALA A 24 -4.89 -0.23 0.30
CA ALA A 24 -3.71 0.01 -0.51
C ALA A 24 -2.87 -1.27 -0.69
N VAL A 25 -2.58 -2.00 0.40
CA VAL A 25 -1.80 -3.25 0.33
C VAL A 25 -2.55 -4.30 -0.47
N ALA A 26 -3.83 -4.52 -0.15
CA ALA A 26 -4.64 -5.52 -0.83
C ALA A 26 -4.67 -5.32 -2.35
N THR A 27 -4.77 -4.06 -2.82
CA THR A 27 -4.73 -3.74 -4.25
C THR A 27 -3.35 -3.81 -4.86
N LEU A 28 -2.33 -3.29 -4.17
CA LEU A 28 -0.95 -3.25 -4.67
C LEU A 28 -0.36 -4.66 -4.86
N THR A 29 -0.74 -5.60 -4.01
CA THR A 29 -0.23 -6.98 -4.05
C THR A 29 -1.20 -7.97 -4.68
N SER A 30 -2.34 -7.50 -5.20
CA SER A 30 -3.42 -8.32 -5.77
C SER A 30 -2.99 -9.24 -6.92
N ASP A 31 -1.96 -8.86 -7.67
CA ASP A 31 -1.38 -9.62 -8.80
C ASP A 31 -0.09 -10.37 -8.43
N THR A 32 0.37 -10.22 -7.19
CA THR A 32 1.61 -10.83 -6.74
C THR A 32 1.28 -12.10 -5.97
N THR A 33 2.04 -13.17 -6.22
CA THR A 33 1.93 -14.43 -5.46
C THR A 33 3.24 -14.73 -4.74
N GLY A 34 3.13 -15.24 -3.52
CA GLY A 34 4.22 -15.74 -2.69
C GLY A 34 4.42 -14.86 -1.46
N LEU A 35 4.39 -15.49 -0.28
CA LEU A 35 4.49 -14.82 1.02
C LEU A 35 5.70 -13.86 1.09
N ARG A 36 6.89 -14.34 0.73
CA ARG A 36 8.12 -13.54 0.75
C ARG A 36 8.07 -12.33 -0.18
N ARG A 37 7.44 -12.45 -1.35
CA ARG A 37 7.33 -11.34 -2.32
C ARG A 37 6.35 -10.27 -1.82
N ILE A 38 5.18 -10.70 -1.34
CA ILE A 38 4.16 -9.80 -0.79
C ILE A 38 4.68 -9.09 0.48
N ALA A 39 5.33 -9.83 1.39
CA ALA A 39 5.96 -9.25 2.57
C ALA A 39 7.07 -8.25 2.21
N ARG A 40 7.85 -8.51 1.15
CA ARG A 40 8.86 -7.56 0.65
C ARG A 40 8.22 -6.27 0.11
N HIS A 41 7.10 -6.36 -0.60
CA HIS A 41 6.34 -5.18 -1.01
C HIS A 41 5.84 -4.38 0.20
N GLY A 42 5.32 -5.08 1.22
CA GLY A 42 4.94 -4.47 2.50
C GLY A 42 6.10 -3.76 3.20
N ALA A 43 7.28 -4.38 3.23
CA ALA A 43 8.48 -3.78 3.84
C ALA A 43 8.94 -2.52 3.10
N ILE A 44 9.02 -2.56 1.76
CA ILE A 44 9.44 -1.41 0.94
C ILE A 44 8.44 -0.26 1.06
N TRP A 45 7.15 -0.59 1.08
CA TRP A 45 6.08 0.37 1.30
C TRP A 45 6.18 1.01 2.70
N GLY A 46 6.35 0.20 3.76
CA GLY A 46 6.52 0.70 5.12
C GLY A 46 7.77 1.56 5.30
N VAL A 47 8.88 1.22 4.62
CA VAL A 47 10.08 2.07 4.62
C VAL A 47 9.77 3.43 3.97
N GLY A 48 9.08 3.46 2.83
CA GLY A 48 8.67 4.71 2.19
C GLY A 48 7.82 5.58 3.12
N HIS A 49 6.84 4.97 3.78
CA HIS A 49 5.96 5.64 4.74
C HIS A 49 6.73 6.21 5.93
N ALA A 50 7.55 5.39 6.60
CA ALA A 50 8.31 5.82 7.77
C ALA A 50 9.33 6.92 7.42
N LEU A 51 9.93 6.89 6.22
CA LEU A 51 10.86 7.92 5.75
C LEU A 51 10.17 9.28 5.63
N THR A 52 9.02 9.35 4.95
CA THR A 52 8.29 10.62 4.81
C THR A 52 7.70 11.08 6.12
N LEU A 53 7.20 10.18 6.95
CA LEU A 53 6.67 10.52 8.27
C LEU A 53 7.78 11.09 9.16
N GLY A 54 8.94 10.46 9.19
CA GLY A 54 10.09 10.96 9.96
C GLY A 54 10.61 12.30 9.42
N ALA A 55 10.73 12.45 8.10
CA ALA A 55 11.24 13.67 7.50
C ALA A 55 10.25 14.84 7.60
N PHE A 56 9.00 14.65 7.15
CA PHE A 56 7.96 15.68 7.17
C PHE A 56 7.48 15.93 8.59
N GLY A 57 7.08 14.88 9.32
CA GLY A 57 6.67 14.99 10.71
C GLY A 57 7.77 15.55 11.61
N GLY A 58 9.02 15.14 11.39
CA GLY A 58 10.17 15.71 12.10
C GLY A 58 10.39 17.20 11.79
N THR A 59 10.19 17.62 10.53
CA THR A 59 10.25 19.04 10.16
C THR A 59 9.14 19.83 10.84
N VAL A 60 7.90 19.33 10.79
CA VAL A 60 6.74 19.95 11.47
C VAL A 60 6.99 20.07 12.98
N TYR A 61 7.56 19.01 13.58
CA TYR A 61 7.91 18.95 14.98
C TYR A 61 8.98 19.97 15.39
N VAL A 62 10.10 20.05 14.66
CA VAL A 62 11.23 20.94 14.97
C VAL A 62 10.85 22.40 14.78
N PHE A 63 10.24 22.72 13.65
CA PHE A 63 9.90 24.10 13.30
C PHE A 63 8.57 24.55 13.89
N LYS A 64 7.88 23.68 14.64
CA LYS A 64 6.55 23.92 15.22
C LYS A 64 5.57 24.49 14.20
N LEU A 65 5.60 23.93 12.99
CA LEU A 65 4.78 24.41 11.89
C LEU A 65 3.31 24.11 12.22
N ALA A 66 2.47 25.13 12.15
CA ALA A 66 1.03 24.93 12.21
C ALA A 66 0.58 24.21 10.93
N MET A 67 0.04 22.99 11.07
CA MET A 67 -0.62 22.31 9.95
C MET A 67 -1.94 23.02 9.69
N THR A 68 -2.01 23.75 8.57
CA THR A 68 -3.26 24.36 8.12
C THR A 68 -4.20 23.26 7.63
N PRO A 69 -5.51 23.34 7.93
CA PRO A 69 -6.49 22.35 7.46
C PRO A 69 -6.44 22.13 5.93
N GLN A 70 -6.15 23.18 5.16
CA GLN A 70 -6.06 23.09 3.70
C GLN A 70 -4.89 22.22 3.22
N LEU A 71 -3.77 22.23 3.95
CA LEU A 71 -2.61 21.38 3.62
C LEU A 71 -2.93 19.93 3.96
N GLU A 72 -3.51 19.67 5.13
CA GLU A 72 -3.90 18.33 5.57
C GLU A 72 -4.94 17.72 4.61
N ASN A 73 -6.03 18.45 4.34
CA ASN A 73 -7.06 18.05 3.38
C ASN A 73 -6.48 17.86 1.98
N GLY A 74 -5.52 18.68 1.56
CA GLY A 74 -4.82 18.54 0.28
C GLY A 74 -3.99 17.25 0.20
N LEU A 75 -3.24 16.91 1.25
CA LEU A 75 -2.44 15.68 1.30
C LEU A 75 -3.33 14.43 1.32
N GLU A 76 -4.41 14.45 2.11
CA GLU A 76 -5.40 13.36 2.16
C GLU A 76 -6.15 13.21 0.83
N LEU A 77 -6.50 14.31 0.15
CA LEU A 77 -7.10 14.28 -1.18
C LEU A 77 -6.22 13.53 -2.18
N VAL A 78 -4.90 13.77 -2.15
CA VAL A 78 -3.95 13.09 -3.03
C VAL A 78 -3.88 11.59 -2.72
N VAL A 79 -3.94 11.20 -1.45
CA VAL A 79 -4.02 9.78 -1.07
C VAL A 79 -5.33 9.16 -1.52
N GLY A 80 -6.47 9.82 -1.33
CA GLY A 80 -7.77 9.37 -1.84
C GLY A 80 -7.75 9.16 -3.37
N ALA A 81 -7.21 10.13 -4.11
CA ALA A 81 -7.06 10.03 -5.56
C ALA A 81 -6.15 8.85 -5.95
N MET A 82 -5.05 8.65 -5.23
CA MET A 82 -4.16 7.51 -5.44
C MET A 82 -4.89 6.17 -5.20
N LEU A 83 -5.66 6.03 -4.12
CA LEU A 83 -6.44 4.81 -3.83
C LEU A 83 -7.48 4.55 -4.92
N ALA A 84 -8.18 5.59 -5.36
CA ALA A 84 -9.13 5.51 -6.47
C ALA A 84 -8.44 4.99 -7.74
N LEU A 85 -7.29 5.57 -8.12
CA LEU A 85 -6.50 5.15 -9.28
C LEU A 85 -6.00 3.70 -9.16
N LEU A 86 -5.52 3.28 -7.98
CA LEU A 86 -5.10 1.90 -7.73
C LEU A 86 -6.27 0.92 -7.90
N GLY A 87 -7.42 1.24 -7.32
CA GLY A 87 -8.65 0.45 -7.43
C GLY A 87 -9.14 0.34 -8.88
N SER A 88 -9.26 1.48 -9.58
CA SER A 88 -9.65 1.51 -11.00
C SER A 88 -8.72 0.68 -11.87
N ARG A 89 -7.40 0.70 -11.60
CA ARG A 89 -6.43 -0.08 -12.37
C ARG A 89 -6.60 -1.58 -12.17
N VAL A 90 -6.93 -2.03 -10.96
CA VAL A 90 -7.23 -3.45 -10.70
C VAL A 90 -8.51 -3.86 -11.43
N ILE A 91 -9.57 -3.06 -11.34
CA ILE A 91 -10.85 -3.31 -12.03
C ILE A 91 -10.65 -3.36 -13.55
N TYR A 92 -9.95 -2.36 -14.11
CA TYR A 92 -9.65 -2.29 -15.54
C TYR A 92 -8.85 -3.50 -16.03
N ARG A 93 -7.84 -3.93 -15.28
CA ARG A 93 -7.06 -5.13 -15.59
C ARG A 93 -7.94 -6.37 -15.65
N ILE A 94 -8.83 -6.56 -14.67
CA ILE A 94 -9.73 -7.72 -14.62
C ILE A 94 -10.71 -7.69 -15.81
N TRP A 95 -11.29 -6.53 -16.13
CA TRP A 95 -12.22 -6.36 -17.24
C TRP A 95 -11.56 -6.58 -18.61
N ARG A 96 -10.38 -5.97 -18.83
CA ARG A 96 -9.68 -6.02 -20.11
C ARG A 96 -9.06 -7.38 -20.40
N ASP A 97 -8.43 -8.01 -19.41
CA ASP A 97 -7.48 -9.07 -19.72
C ASP A 97 -8.12 -10.47 -19.89
N ARG A 98 -9.44 -10.66 -19.69
CA ARG A 98 -10.16 -11.98 -19.80
C ARG A 98 -9.26 -13.18 -19.45
N VAL A 99 -8.50 -13.03 -18.36
CA VAL A 99 -7.24 -13.78 -18.16
C VAL A 99 -7.55 -15.27 -18.14
N HIS A 100 -6.71 -16.11 -18.74
CA HIS A 100 -6.67 -17.54 -18.43
C HIS A 100 -5.40 -17.80 -17.62
N PHE A 101 -5.50 -18.70 -16.64
CA PHE A 101 -4.37 -19.06 -15.78
C PHE A 101 -3.87 -20.45 -16.18
N HIS A 102 -2.59 -20.54 -16.56
CA HIS A 102 -1.93 -21.81 -16.85
C HIS A 102 -0.67 -21.96 -16.00
N VAL A 103 -0.46 -23.18 -15.51
CA VAL A 103 0.77 -23.61 -14.82
C VAL A 103 1.64 -24.29 -15.86
N HIS A 104 2.88 -23.81 -16.02
CA HIS A 104 3.91 -24.54 -16.75
C HIS A 104 5.14 -24.74 -15.88
N ARG A 105 5.83 -25.84 -16.15
CA ARG A 105 7.08 -26.23 -15.50
C ARG A 105 8.15 -26.20 -16.58
N HIS A 106 9.15 -25.35 -16.43
CA HIS A 106 10.29 -25.32 -17.35
C HIS A 106 11.26 -26.44 -17.03
N THR A 107 12.09 -26.80 -18.01
CA THR A 107 13.20 -27.77 -17.87
C THR A 107 14.22 -27.38 -16.81
N ASP A 108 14.28 -26.09 -16.42
CA ASP A 108 15.11 -25.57 -15.32
C ASP A 108 14.50 -25.75 -13.91
N GLY A 109 13.39 -26.51 -13.78
CA GLY A 109 12.88 -26.98 -12.49
C GLY A 109 11.91 -26.04 -11.77
N ASP A 110 11.88 -24.76 -12.11
CA ASP A 110 10.94 -23.80 -11.52
C ASP A 110 9.56 -23.85 -12.19
N ALA A 111 8.54 -24.18 -11.39
CA ALA A 111 7.13 -24.00 -11.75
C ALA A 111 6.72 -22.55 -11.45
N HIS A 112 6.34 -21.80 -12.48
CA HIS A 112 5.82 -20.45 -12.29
C HIS A 112 4.43 -20.28 -12.91
N PHE A 113 3.67 -19.36 -12.34
CA PHE A 113 2.26 -19.09 -12.66
C PHE A 113 2.17 -17.75 -13.37
N HIS A 114 1.64 -17.73 -14.60
CA HIS A 114 1.40 -16.50 -15.34
C HIS A 114 -0.09 -16.29 -15.63
N ALA A 115 -0.48 -15.02 -15.62
CA ALA A 115 -1.75 -14.50 -16.11
C ALA A 115 -1.50 -13.86 -17.48
N HIS A 116 -2.16 -14.32 -18.54
CA HIS A 116 -2.17 -13.61 -19.83
C HIS A 116 -3.56 -13.57 -20.47
N SER A 117 -3.72 -12.60 -21.38
CA SER A 117 -4.88 -12.34 -22.22
C SER A 117 -4.64 -12.91 -23.61
N HIS A 118 -5.64 -13.56 -24.21
CA HIS A 118 -5.62 -14.01 -25.62
C HIS A 118 -6.38 -13.04 -26.55
N ALA A 119 -6.51 -11.76 -26.20
CA ALA A 119 -7.14 -10.79 -27.08
C ALA A 119 -6.27 -10.53 -28.32
N GLY A 120 -6.39 -11.39 -29.35
CA GLY A 120 -5.84 -11.21 -30.69
C GLY A 120 -4.87 -12.26 -31.24
N ASP A 121 -4.60 -13.37 -30.54
CA ASP A 121 -3.61 -14.36 -31.02
C ASP A 121 -4.20 -15.35 -32.06
N VAL A 122 -3.66 -15.32 -33.28
CA VAL A 122 -4.02 -16.21 -34.41
C VAL A 122 -3.02 -17.36 -34.65
N THR A 123 -2.01 -17.55 -33.80
CA THR A 123 -0.97 -18.58 -34.00
C THR A 123 -0.84 -19.58 -32.85
N ASN A 124 -0.48 -20.82 -33.19
CA ASN A 124 -0.36 -21.95 -32.26
C ASN A 124 0.79 -21.75 -31.27
N HIS A 125 0.44 -21.69 -29.98
CA HIS A 125 1.23 -21.13 -28.88
C HIS A 125 2.57 -21.81 -28.57
N LYS A 126 2.90 -22.97 -29.16
CA LYS A 126 4.17 -23.69 -28.90
C LYS A 126 5.42 -23.02 -29.48
N LYS A 127 5.28 -22.03 -30.37
CA LYS A 127 6.40 -21.44 -31.14
C LYS A 127 6.66 -19.96 -30.89
N SER A 128 5.86 -19.31 -30.03
CA SER A 128 6.06 -17.88 -29.75
C SER A 128 7.24 -17.70 -28.78
N LYS A 129 8.32 -17.06 -29.24
CA LYS A 129 9.43 -16.66 -28.36
C LYS A 129 8.96 -15.47 -27.53
N HIS A 130 8.69 -15.73 -26.26
CA HIS A 130 8.25 -14.70 -25.32
C HIS A 130 9.43 -13.84 -24.87
N ALA A 131 9.43 -12.54 -25.23
CA ALA A 131 10.29 -11.55 -24.61
C ALA A 131 9.62 -11.07 -23.31
N HIS A 132 10.18 -11.43 -22.15
CA HIS A 132 9.66 -10.99 -20.87
C HIS A 132 10.23 -9.62 -20.51
N VAL A 133 9.37 -8.60 -20.41
CA VAL A 133 9.71 -7.38 -19.69
C VAL A 133 9.53 -7.67 -18.21
N HIS A 134 10.61 -8.09 -17.53
CA HIS A 134 10.67 -8.03 -16.08
C HIS A 134 10.57 -6.56 -15.68
N THR A 135 9.39 -6.09 -15.27
CA THR A 135 9.23 -4.73 -14.78
C THR A 135 9.93 -4.62 -13.43
N ALA A 136 11.22 -4.30 -13.48
CA ALA A 136 12.11 -3.97 -12.36
C ALA A 136 11.64 -2.75 -11.51
N HIS A 137 10.40 -2.30 -11.69
CA HIS A 137 9.79 -1.10 -11.12
C HIS A 137 8.83 -1.38 -9.95
N GLY A 138 8.58 -2.65 -9.58
CA GLY A 138 7.64 -3.00 -8.50
C GLY A 138 7.99 -2.39 -7.14
N TRP A 139 9.29 -2.27 -6.83
CA TRP A 139 9.76 -1.66 -5.59
C TRP A 139 9.57 -0.14 -5.56
N ARG A 140 9.77 0.56 -6.69
CA ARG A 140 9.58 2.02 -6.80
C ARG A 140 8.13 2.39 -6.57
N ARG A 141 7.20 1.59 -7.10
CA ARG A 141 5.76 1.77 -6.88
C ARG A 141 5.40 1.59 -5.41
N SER A 142 5.84 0.51 -4.76
CA SER A 142 5.59 0.29 -3.33
C SER A 142 6.17 1.41 -2.47
N LEU A 143 7.42 1.81 -2.75
CA LEU A 143 8.08 2.90 -2.03
C LEU A 143 7.31 4.22 -2.19
N GLY A 144 6.94 4.57 -3.43
CA GLY A 144 6.21 5.80 -3.73
C GLY A 144 4.83 5.85 -3.06
N VAL A 145 4.05 4.76 -3.12
CA VAL A 145 2.76 4.66 -2.42
C VAL A 145 2.94 4.81 -0.90
N GLY A 146 4.04 4.32 -0.36
CA GLY A 146 4.40 4.43 1.05
C GLY A 146 4.69 5.86 1.43
N MET A 147 5.56 6.51 0.65
CA MET A 147 5.88 7.93 0.81
C MET A 147 4.62 8.81 0.77
N MET A 148 3.68 8.54 -0.14
CA MET A 148 2.43 9.29 -0.21
C MET A 148 1.56 9.11 1.05
N HIS A 149 1.40 7.88 1.56
CA HIS A 149 0.66 7.65 2.81
C HIS A 149 1.36 8.27 4.02
N GLY A 150 2.69 8.22 4.09
CA GLY A 150 3.42 8.79 5.21
C GLY A 150 3.43 10.32 5.23
N LEU A 151 3.08 10.98 4.12
CA LEU A 151 2.84 12.42 4.08
C LEU A 151 1.43 12.79 4.55
N ALA A 152 0.42 12.00 4.22
CA ALA A 152 -0.98 12.32 4.56
C ALA A 152 -1.31 11.97 6.00
N GLY A 153 -1.93 12.92 6.73
CA GLY A 153 -2.57 12.79 8.06
C GLY A 153 -1.69 12.29 9.22
N SER A 154 -1.11 11.10 9.05
CA SER A 154 -0.22 10.39 9.98
C SER A 154 0.96 11.22 10.47
N ALA A 155 1.64 11.97 9.60
CA ALA A 155 2.78 12.78 10.02
C ALA A 155 2.39 13.94 10.94
N ALA A 156 1.23 14.57 10.71
CA ALA A 156 0.71 15.63 11.56
C ALA A 156 0.31 15.08 12.93
N LEU A 157 -0.43 13.97 12.96
CA LEU A 157 -0.85 13.30 14.20
C LEU A 157 0.34 12.80 15.03
N VAL A 158 1.36 12.23 14.38
CA VAL A 158 2.57 11.78 15.07
C VAL A 158 3.41 12.95 15.57
N ALA A 159 3.57 14.01 14.78
CA ALA A 159 4.29 15.21 15.22
C ALA A 159 3.58 15.88 16.41
N LEU A 160 2.24 15.95 16.39
CA LEU A 160 1.44 16.46 17.49
C LEU A 160 1.63 15.59 18.74
N THR A 161 1.51 14.27 18.62
CA THR A 161 1.70 13.36 19.75
C THR A 161 3.11 13.47 20.33
N ALA A 162 4.14 13.52 19.47
CA ALA A 162 5.52 13.71 19.87
C ALA A 162 5.76 15.04 20.62
N SER A 163 4.97 16.08 20.36
CA SER A 163 5.03 17.39 21.05
C SER A 163 4.55 17.36 22.48
N MET A 164 3.78 16.32 22.86
CA MET A 164 3.32 16.12 24.23
C MET A 164 4.40 15.45 25.10
N ALA A 165 5.52 15.01 24.52
CA ALA A 165 6.61 14.39 25.25
C ALA A 165 7.35 15.41 26.14
N GLU A 166 7.80 14.96 27.31
CA GLU A 166 8.51 15.80 28.30
C GLU A 166 9.80 16.42 27.74
N THR A 167 10.45 15.76 26.78
CA THR A 167 11.69 16.24 26.17
C THR A 167 11.71 16.01 24.66
N PRO A 168 12.44 16.84 23.88
CA PRO A 168 12.56 16.65 22.44
C PRO A 168 13.08 15.28 22.02
N ILE A 169 14.01 14.72 22.80
CA ILE A 169 14.61 13.40 22.55
C ILE A 169 13.53 12.32 22.65
N LEU A 170 12.62 12.40 23.63
CA LEU A 170 11.51 11.47 23.76
C LEU A 170 10.49 11.61 22.62
N GLY A 171 10.27 12.82 22.10
CA GLY A 171 9.44 13.05 20.92
C GLY A 171 10.02 12.37 19.67
N PHE A 172 11.31 12.53 19.40
CA PHE A 172 11.98 11.83 18.29
C PHE A 172 12.02 10.32 18.48
N ALA A 173 12.29 9.84 19.71
CA ALA A 173 12.26 8.42 20.01
C ALA A 173 10.87 7.82 19.79
N PHE A 174 9.81 8.56 20.15
CA PHE A 174 8.43 8.18 19.86
C PHE A 174 8.17 8.05 18.37
N MET A 175 8.55 9.06 17.57
CA MET A 175 8.35 9.05 16.12
C MET A 175 9.12 7.90 15.43
N ALA A 176 10.34 7.62 15.90
CA ALA A 176 11.14 6.50 15.39
C ALA A 176 10.50 5.13 15.72
N LEU A 177 9.99 4.97 16.95
CA LEU A 177 9.31 3.73 17.36
C LEU A 177 7.94 3.58 16.69
N PHE A 178 7.21 4.66 16.47
CA PHE A 178 6.01 4.67 15.63
C PHE A 178 6.35 4.17 14.23
N GLY A 179 7.36 4.76 13.57
CA GLY A 179 7.77 4.35 12.24
C GLY A 179 8.19 2.87 12.18
N LEU A 180 8.92 2.38 13.18
CA LEU A 180 9.27 0.96 13.28
C LEU A 180 8.03 0.07 13.47
N GLY A 181 7.12 0.46 14.36
CA GLY A 181 5.85 -0.23 14.59
C GLY A 181 5.02 -0.32 13.32
N SER A 182 4.93 0.78 12.56
CA SER A 182 4.23 0.82 11.27
C SER A 182 4.90 -0.08 10.24
N ILE A 183 6.23 -0.05 10.10
CA ILE A 183 6.93 -0.98 9.18
C ILE A 183 6.61 -2.44 9.51
N LEU A 184 6.71 -2.82 10.79
CA LEU A 184 6.45 -4.20 11.21
C LEU A 184 4.97 -4.57 11.02
N GLY A 185 4.04 -3.67 11.34
CA GLY A 185 2.61 -3.85 11.14
C GLY A 185 2.28 -4.06 9.66
N MET A 186 2.84 -3.22 8.79
CA MET A 186 2.66 -3.30 7.35
C MET A 186 3.23 -4.61 6.77
N VAL A 187 4.38 -5.08 7.26
CA VAL A 187 4.96 -6.38 6.87
C VAL A 187 4.09 -7.54 7.35
N ALA A 188 3.68 -7.53 8.61
CA ALA A 188 2.85 -8.58 9.21
C ALA A 188 1.48 -8.66 8.51
N PHE A 189 0.86 -7.53 8.25
CA PHE A 189 -0.43 -7.45 7.57
C PHE A 189 -0.32 -7.89 6.10
N SER A 190 0.71 -7.45 5.38
CA SER A 190 0.99 -7.91 4.02
C SER A 190 1.18 -9.43 3.98
N ALA A 191 1.88 -10.00 4.97
CA ALA A 191 2.04 -11.44 5.10
C ALA A 191 0.71 -12.16 5.39
N ALA A 192 -0.18 -11.57 6.20
CA ALA A 192 -1.50 -12.12 6.47
C ALA A 192 -2.38 -12.14 5.21
N ILE A 193 -2.44 -11.03 4.45
CA ILE A 193 -3.16 -10.96 3.17
C ILE A 193 -2.57 -11.92 2.13
N ALA A 194 -1.26 -12.16 2.16
CA ALA A 194 -0.61 -13.07 1.21
C ALA A 194 -1.19 -14.48 1.24
N VAL A 195 -1.64 -14.96 2.41
CA VAL A 195 -2.15 -16.33 2.57
C VAL A 195 -3.36 -16.61 1.66
N PRO A 196 -4.50 -15.90 1.79
CA PRO A 196 -5.65 -16.15 0.92
C PRO A 196 -5.34 -15.88 -0.56
N PHE A 197 -4.54 -14.88 -0.91
CA PHE A 197 -4.18 -14.63 -2.31
C PHE A 197 -3.31 -15.75 -2.91
N THR A 198 -2.37 -16.30 -2.15
CA THR A 198 -1.47 -17.36 -2.65
C THR A 198 -2.13 -18.72 -2.71
N LEU A 199 -2.98 -19.05 -1.75
CA LEU A 199 -3.74 -20.30 -1.75
C LEU A 199 -4.75 -20.33 -2.88
N THR A 200 -5.54 -19.26 -3.03
CA THR A 200 -6.59 -19.19 -4.07
C THR A 200 -6.01 -19.09 -5.48
N ALA A 201 -4.84 -18.47 -5.66
CA ALA A 201 -4.16 -18.43 -6.96
C ALA A 201 -3.80 -19.83 -7.49
N ARG A 202 -3.55 -20.81 -6.59
CA ARG A 202 -3.15 -22.17 -6.98
C ARG A 202 -4.31 -23.10 -7.28
N SER A 203 -5.43 -22.98 -6.56
CA SER A 203 -6.52 -23.97 -6.61
C SER A 203 -7.83 -23.42 -7.18
N MET A 204 -8.12 -22.12 -7.05
CA MET A 204 -9.45 -21.56 -7.30
C MET A 204 -9.36 -20.20 -7.99
N THR A 205 -9.19 -20.23 -9.32
CA THR A 205 -9.01 -19.05 -10.16
C THR A 205 -10.18 -18.07 -10.10
N TRP A 206 -11.42 -18.55 -9.96
CA TRP A 206 -12.61 -17.72 -9.78
C TRP A 206 -12.59 -16.97 -8.44
N VAL A 207 -12.28 -17.67 -7.33
CA VAL A 207 -12.18 -17.05 -6.00
C VAL A 207 -11.06 -16.02 -5.98
N HIS A 208 -9.91 -16.35 -6.57
CA HIS A 208 -8.80 -15.41 -6.69
C HIS A 208 -9.19 -14.12 -7.44
N ARG A 209 -9.93 -14.24 -8.56
CA ARG A 209 -10.47 -13.07 -9.27
C ARG A 209 -11.49 -12.30 -8.45
N GLY A 210 -12.37 -12.99 -7.74
CA GLY A 210 -13.33 -12.38 -6.82
C GLY A 210 -12.64 -11.55 -5.74
N LEU A 211 -11.58 -12.09 -5.12
CA LEU A 211 -10.76 -11.38 -4.13
C LEU A 211 -10.07 -10.14 -4.72
N GLN A 212 -9.48 -10.25 -5.91
CA GLN A 212 -8.87 -9.09 -6.57
C GLN A 212 -9.91 -8.02 -6.93
N LEU A 213 -11.07 -8.43 -7.45
CA LEU A 213 -12.15 -7.51 -7.79
C LEU A 213 -12.71 -6.81 -6.55
N ALA A 214 -12.93 -7.56 -5.47
CA ALA A 214 -13.36 -6.99 -4.20
C ALA A 214 -12.34 -5.98 -3.66
N ALA A 215 -11.05 -6.32 -3.64
CA ALA A 215 -10.00 -5.39 -3.23
C ALA A 215 -9.99 -4.12 -4.11
N GLY A 216 -10.13 -4.27 -5.43
CA GLY A 216 -10.18 -3.15 -6.37
C GLY A 216 -11.40 -2.25 -6.17
N LEU A 217 -12.59 -2.83 -5.98
CA LEU A 217 -13.83 -2.10 -5.73
C LEU A 217 -13.80 -1.36 -4.39
N ILE A 218 -13.31 -2.01 -3.34
CA ILE A 218 -13.17 -1.39 -2.01
C ILE A 218 -12.18 -0.22 -2.10
N ALA A 219 -11.04 -0.37 -2.78
CA ALA A 219 -10.09 0.72 -2.99
C ALA A 219 -10.64 1.88 -3.80
N PHE A 220 -11.37 1.57 -4.87
CA PHE A 220 -11.99 2.60 -5.67
C PHE A 220 -13.04 3.37 -4.87
N GLY A 221 -13.93 2.66 -4.17
CA GLY A 221 -14.99 3.27 -3.36
C GLY A 221 -14.43 4.09 -2.19
N PHE A 222 -13.47 3.54 -1.45
CA PHE A 222 -12.84 4.24 -0.33
C PHE A 222 -12.04 5.46 -0.79
N GLY A 223 -11.28 5.34 -1.88
CA GLY A 223 -10.56 6.46 -2.48
C GLY A 223 -11.51 7.56 -2.97
N LEU A 224 -12.62 7.20 -3.63
CA LEU A 224 -13.63 8.16 -4.08
C LEU A 224 -14.31 8.87 -2.91
N HIS A 225 -14.59 8.14 -1.82
CA HIS A 225 -15.15 8.72 -0.60
C HIS A 225 -14.24 9.81 -0.02
N ILE A 226 -12.95 9.50 0.15
CA ILE A 226 -11.94 10.48 0.61
C ILE A 226 -11.87 11.66 -0.35
N VAL A 227 -11.83 11.41 -1.67
CA VAL A 227 -11.76 12.49 -2.66
C VAL A 227 -12.94 13.45 -2.53
N ILE A 228 -14.16 12.92 -2.41
CA ILE A 228 -15.35 13.76 -2.26
C ILE A 228 -15.28 14.56 -0.96
N GLU A 229 -15.02 13.89 0.17
CA GLU A 229 -14.97 14.52 1.49
C GLU A 229 -13.94 15.67 1.53
N LYS A 230 -12.70 15.38 1.11
CA LYS A 230 -11.60 16.36 1.18
C LYS A 230 -11.71 17.46 0.13
N ALA A 231 -12.22 17.15 -1.07
CA ALA A 231 -12.49 18.18 -2.08
C ALA A 231 -13.59 19.14 -1.61
N THR A 232 -14.63 18.63 -0.94
CA THR A 232 -15.69 19.50 -0.37
C THR A 232 -15.17 20.36 0.77
N ALA A 233 -14.29 19.83 1.63
CA ALA A 233 -13.67 20.59 2.71
C ALA A 233 -12.83 21.74 2.14
N LEU A 234 -11.97 21.44 1.16
CA LEU A 234 -11.15 22.44 0.47
C LEU A 234 -12.00 23.52 -0.23
N ALA A 235 -13.10 23.13 -0.88
CA ALA A 235 -14.01 24.07 -1.53
C ALA A 235 -14.75 24.97 -0.52
N ALA A 236 -15.02 24.46 0.69
CA ALA A 236 -15.60 25.21 1.79
C ALA A 236 -14.58 26.10 2.53
N GLY A 237 -13.28 25.96 2.23
CA GLY A 237 -12.21 26.66 2.92
C GLY A 237 -11.89 26.13 4.32
N VAL A 238 -12.39 24.94 4.65
CA VAL A 238 -12.21 24.26 5.94
C VAL A 238 -11.23 23.11 5.83
#